data_AF-A0A2H0TLA2-F1
#
_entry.id   AF-A0A2H0TLA2-F1
#
_cell.length_a   1.000
_cell.length_b   1.000
_cell.length_c   1.000
_cell.angle_alpha   90.00
_cell.angle_beta   90.00
_cell.angle_gamma   90.00
#
_symmetry.space_group_name_H-M   'P 1'
#
loop_
_entity.id
_entity.type
_entity.pdbx_description
1 polymer ?
#
loop_
_entity_poly.entity_id
_entity_poly.type
_entity_poly.pdbx_seq_one_letter_code
_entity_poly.pdbx_strand_id
1 'polypeptide(L)'
;MPKLETLKKNNKGQILVLILVFGGIFILILASTLGFILSQYRYNLKNVSKYKALSIAEAGVNYYRWYLAHRPGDLSDPGGPEHEYFDPQGQAIGRFSLEISGQKQCDVINKIVITSTGWTYDFPSLKRKVRVQYAQPSIAEFSTITNSDVWVGSDVEVKGRYHNNGGIRMDGENDSLMTSAKASWTCTSSFGCTTCQSPCQKEGSLCKCPGIFGAGEGQEKGLWKFP
;
A
#
# COMPACT_ATOMS: atom_id res chain seq x y z
N MET A 1 61.33 -79.25 -41.36
CA MET A 1 60.40 -78.59 -40.41
C MET A 1 60.45 -77.09 -40.69
N PRO A 2 59.40 -76.46 -41.23
CA PRO A 2 59.41 -75.02 -41.44
C PRO A 2 59.05 -74.29 -40.13
N LYS A 3 59.75 -73.20 -39.83
CA LYS A 3 59.50 -72.33 -38.68
C LYS A 3 58.20 -71.56 -38.90
N LEU A 4 57.27 -71.67 -37.95
CA LEU A 4 56.06 -70.84 -37.86
C LEU A 4 56.46 -69.41 -37.48
N GLU A 5 56.33 -68.46 -38.40
CA GLU A 5 56.37 -67.04 -38.06
C GLU A 5 55.14 -66.67 -37.24
N THR A 6 55.36 -66.18 -36.01
CA THR A 6 54.31 -65.68 -35.14
C THR A 6 53.87 -64.29 -35.61
N LEU A 7 52.66 -64.21 -36.18
CA LEU A 7 52.01 -62.95 -36.55
C LEU A 7 51.79 -62.07 -35.31
N LYS A 8 52.50 -60.94 -35.25
CA LYS A 8 52.39 -59.94 -34.16
C LYS A 8 51.05 -59.21 -34.26
N LYS A 9 50.12 -59.50 -33.35
CA LYS A 9 48.77 -58.90 -33.29
C LYS A 9 48.87 -57.43 -32.86
N ASN A 10 48.54 -56.50 -33.76
CA ASN A 10 48.57 -55.05 -33.52
C ASN A 10 47.21 -54.56 -32.97
N ASN A 11 47.12 -54.27 -31.67
CA ASN A 11 45.92 -53.75 -31.00
C ASN A 11 45.63 -52.25 -31.27
N LYS A 12 45.98 -51.73 -32.45
CA LYS A 12 45.97 -50.29 -32.75
C LYS A 12 44.56 -49.64 -32.89
N GLY A 13 43.47 -50.42 -32.79
CA GLY A 13 42.09 -49.93 -32.87
C GLY A 13 41.37 -49.71 -31.53
N GLN A 14 41.89 -50.21 -30.41
CA GLN A 14 41.20 -50.15 -29.12
C GLN A 14 41.11 -48.71 -28.56
N ILE A 15 42.13 -47.89 -28.82
CA ILE A 15 42.16 -46.48 -28.39
C ILE A 15 41.10 -45.66 -29.13
N LEU A 16 40.84 -45.95 -30.41
CA LEU A 16 39.83 -45.25 -31.21
C LEU A 16 38.43 -45.45 -30.62
N VAL A 17 38.07 -46.70 -30.27
CA VAL A 17 36.78 -47.02 -29.65
C VAL A 17 36.62 -46.30 -28.32
N LEU A 18 37.69 -46.25 -27.52
CA LEU A 18 37.68 -45.59 -26.22
C LEU A 18 37.43 -44.08 -26.36
N ILE A 19 38.12 -43.41 -27.29
CA ILE A 19 37.91 -41.98 -27.58
C ILE A 19 36.47 -41.71 -28.06
N LEU A 20 35.91 -42.58 -28.90
CA LEU A 20 34.56 -42.43 -29.42
C LEU A 20 33.51 -42.53 -28.31
N VAL A 21 33.67 -43.50 -27.40
CA VAL A 21 32.77 -43.70 -26.27
C VAL A 21 32.88 -42.53 -25.28
N PHE A 22 34.09 -42.18 -24.83
CA PHE A 22 34.27 -41.08 -23.87
C PHE A 22 33.92 -39.72 -24.48
N GLY A 23 34.26 -39.48 -25.74
CA GLY A 23 33.87 -38.27 -26.47
C GLY A 23 32.35 -38.15 -26.63
N GLY A 24 31.68 -39.27 -26.93
CA GLY A 24 30.21 -39.32 -27.00
C GLY A 24 29.55 -38.99 -25.67
N ILE A 25 30.00 -39.61 -24.58
CA ILE A 25 29.51 -39.31 -23.22
C ILE A 25 29.75 -37.84 -22.86
N PHE A 26 30.94 -37.31 -23.18
CA PHE A 26 31.27 -35.91 -22.91
C PHE A 26 30.35 -34.94 -23.66
N ILE A 27 30.06 -35.19 -24.94
CA ILE A 27 29.14 -34.37 -25.73
C ILE A 27 27.71 -34.44 -25.16
N LEU A 28 27.25 -35.61 -24.72
CA LEU A 28 25.94 -35.77 -24.09
C LEU A 28 25.84 -34.95 -22.79
N ILE A 29 26.89 -34.97 -21.96
CA ILE A 29 26.95 -34.19 -20.71
C ILE A 29 26.97 -32.68 -21.03
N LEU A 30 27.74 -32.24 -22.02
CA LEU A 30 27.74 -30.84 -22.45
C LEU A 30 26.38 -30.39 -22.98
N ALA A 31 25.74 -31.18 -23.84
CA ALA A 31 24.43 -30.84 -24.40
C ALA A 31 23.35 -30.75 -23.31
N SER A 32 23.35 -31.70 -22.37
CA SER A 32 22.39 -31.72 -21.24
C SER A 32 22.59 -30.55 -20.29
N THR A 33 23.83 -30.22 -19.92
CA THR A 33 24.12 -29.07 -19.05
C THR A 33 23.75 -27.74 -19.70
N LEU A 34 24.07 -27.54 -20.99
CA LEU A 34 23.64 -26.36 -21.75
C LEU A 34 22.11 -26.25 -21.83
N GLY A 35 21.43 -27.36 -22.11
CA GLY A 35 19.96 -27.41 -22.13
C GLY A 35 19.35 -27.03 -20.78
N PHE A 36 19.93 -27.53 -19.69
CA PHE A 36 19.50 -27.20 -18.33
C PHE A 36 19.70 -25.71 -18.01
N ILE A 37 20.86 -25.13 -18.35
CA ILE A 37 21.15 -23.70 -18.13
C ILE A 37 20.14 -22.81 -18.88
N LEU A 38 19.87 -23.11 -20.16
CA LEU A 38 18.91 -22.33 -20.96
C LEU A 38 17.48 -22.42 -20.39
N SER A 39 17.08 -23.60 -19.91
CA SER A 39 15.79 -23.79 -19.24
C SER A 39 15.71 -22.96 -17.96
N GLN A 40 16.75 -23.02 -17.13
CA GLN A 40 16.84 -22.27 -15.88
C GLN A 40 16.84 -20.75 -16.13
N TYR A 41 17.52 -20.30 -17.18
CA TYR A 41 17.52 -18.89 -17.58
C TYR A 41 16.11 -18.39 -17.95
N ARG A 42 15.39 -19.14 -18.79
CA ARG A 42 14.00 -18.82 -19.15
C ARG A 42 13.07 -18.83 -17.94
N TYR A 43 13.27 -19.77 -17.02
CA TYR A 43 12.53 -19.84 -15.77
C TYR A 43 12.78 -18.60 -14.90
N ASN A 44 14.04 -18.18 -14.75
CA ASN A 44 14.41 -16.98 -14.00
C ASN A 44 13.80 -15.72 -14.60
N LEU A 45 13.84 -15.54 -15.92
CA LEU A 45 13.20 -14.39 -16.57
C LEU A 45 11.70 -14.31 -16.27
N LYS A 46 10.99 -15.45 -16.31
CA LYS A 46 9.57 -15.51 -15.93
C LYS A 46 9.36 -15.18 -14.45
N ASN A 47 10.25 -15.64 -13.56
CA ASN A 47 10.16 -15.31 -12.13
C ASN A 47 10.40 -13.83 -11.86
N VAL A 48 11.39 -13.22 -12.50
CA VAL A 48 11.63 -11.77 -12.43
C VAL A 48 10.41 -10.99 -12.93
N SER A 49 9.84 -11.40 -14.07
CA SER A 49 8.62 -10.78 -14.60
C SER A 49 7.44 -10.91 -13.65
N LYS A 50 7.30 -12.00 -12.87
CA LYS A 50 6.26 -12.12 -11.83
C LYS A 50 6.37 -11.04 -10.75
N TYR A 51 7.58 -10.74 -10.30
CA TYR A 51 7.80 -9.68 -9.31
C TYR A 51 7.57 -8.30 -9.90
N LYS A 52 8.03 -8.05 -11.13
CA LYS A 52 7.75 -6.80 -11.85
C LYS A 52 6.25 -6.60 -12.05
N ALA A 53 5.52 -7.61 -12.51
CA ALA A 53 4.08 -7.57 -12.68
C ALA A 53 3.34 -7.29 -11.36
N LEU A 54 3.81 -7.85 -10.24
CA LEU A 54 3.28 -7.53 -8.91
C LEU A 54 3.50 -6.06 -8.54
N SER A 55 4.73 -5.56 -8.71
CA SER A 55 5.07 -4.17 -8.42
C SER A 55 4.27 -3.18 -9.28
N ILE A 56 4.04 -3.50 -10.56
CA ILE A 56 3.17 -2.74 -11.47
C ILE A 56 1.72 -2.72 -10.96
N ALA A 57 1.21 -3.86 -10.47
CA ALA A 57 -0.13 -3.92 -9.87
C ALA A 57 -0.23 -3.11 -8.57
N GLU A 58 0.81 -3.10 -7.73
CA GLU A 58 0.87 -2.27 -6.53
C GLU A 58 0.88 -0.77 -6.88
N ALA A 59 1.59 -0.40 -7.94
CA ALA A 59 1.58 0.96 -8.45
C ALA A 59 0.17 1.41 -8.85
N GLY A 60 -0.61 0.54 -9.50
CA GLY A 60 -1.99 0.84 -9.85
C GLY A 60 -2.90 1.08 -8.64
N VAL A 61 -2.73 0.29 -7.58
CA VAL A 61 -3.45 0.54 -6.30
C VAL A 61 -3.04 1.88 -5.69
N ASN A 62 -1.74 2.21 -5.68
CA ASN A 62 -1.25 3.46 -5.12
C ASN A 62 -1.71 4.69 -5.93
N TYR A 63 -1.73 4.58 -7.25
CA TYR A 63 -2.31 5.60 -8.13
C TYR A 63 -3.77 5.86 -7.78
N TYR A 64 -4.59 4.80 -7.68
CA TYR A 64 -6.00 4.98 -7.37
C TYR A 64 -6.26 5.46 -5.94
N ARG A 65 -5.40 5.06 -4.99
CA ARG A 65 -5.40 5.61 -3.63
C ARG A 65 -5.18 7.12 -3.63
N TRP A 66 -4.20 7.60 -4.39
CA TRP A 66 -3.96 9.04 -4.56
C TRP A 66 -5.17 9.73 -5.20
N TYR A 67 -5.80 9.11 -6.21
CA TYR A 67 -7.00 9.63 -6.85
C TYR A 67 -8.15 9.81 -5.86
N LEU A 68 -8.48 8.77 -5.09
CA LEU A 68 -9.53 8.79 -4.07
C LEU A 68 -9.27 9.82 -2.97
N ALA A 69 -8.02 10.07 -2.62
CA ALA A 69 -7.67 11.07 -1.61
C ALA A 69 -8.02 12.50 -2.06
N HIS A 70 -7.99 12.78 -3.37
CA HIS A 70 -8.31 14.09 -3.93
C HIS A 70 -9.76 14.20 -4.42
N ARG A 71 -10.40 13.07 -4.79
CA ARG A 71 -11.79 13.01 -5.24
C ARG A 71 -12.55 11.93 -4.44
N PRO A 72 -12.85 12.20 -3.17
CA PRO A 72 -13.58 11.24 -2.34
C PRO A 72 -14.96 10.99 -2.94
N GLY A 73 -15.29 9.73 -3.22
CA GLY A 73 -16.60 9.31 -3.72
C GLY A 73 -16.72 9.17 -5.24
N ASP A 74 -15.71 9.59 -6.01
CA ASP A 74 -15.65 9.30 -7.44
C ASP A 74 -14.99 7.93 -7.67
N LEU A 75 -15.78 6.98 -8.20
CA LEU A 75 -15.34 5.62 -8.50
C LEU A 75 -14.94 5.42 -9.97
N SER A 76 -14.90 6.49 -10.76
CA SER A 76 -14.42 6.45 -12.14
C SER A 76 -12.90 6.27 -12.20
N ASP A 77 -12.41 5.78 -13.35
CA ASP A 77 -10.99 5.76 -13.69
C ASP A 77 -10.73 6.79 -14.81
N PRO A 78 -10.14 7.96 -14.50
CA PRO A 78 -9.98 9.04 -15.47
C PRO A 78 -8.90 8.76 -16.53
N GLY A 79 -8.05 7.75 -16.36
CA GLY A 79 -6.99 7.42 -17.33
C GLY A 79 -7.36 6.32 -18.32
N GLY A 80 -8.59 5.80 -18.24
CA GLY A 80 -9.08 4.75 -19.14
C GLY A 80 -8.77 3.34 -18.62
N PRO A 81 -8.97 2.30 -19.46
CA PRO A 81 -8.95 0.91 -19.01
C PRO A 81 -7.55 0.36 -18.69
N GLU A 82 -6.50 0.96 -19.25
CA GLU A 82 -5.10 0.55 -19.05
C GLU A 82 -4.20 1.79 -18.88
N HIS A 83 -3.25 1.68 -17.96
CA HIS A 83 -2.28 2.72 -17.65
C HIS A 83 -0.86 2.19 -17.84
N GLU A 84 0.04 3.02 -18.37
CA GLU A 84 1.45 2.65 -18.54
C GLU A 84 2.22 2.81 -17.22
N TYR A 85 3.11 1.87 -16.97
CA TYR A 85 4.05 1.92 -15.85
C TYR A 85 5.45 2.18 -16.36
N PHE A 86 6.05 3.26 -15.87
CA PHE A 86 7.39 3.70 -16.21
C PHE A 86 8.38 3.29 -15.12
N ASP A 87 9.57 2.86 -15.52
CA ASP A 87 10.67 2.69 -14.61
C ASP A 87 11.24 4.06 -14.16
N PRO A 88 12.16 4.08 -13.17
CA PRO A 88 12.79 5.33 -12.73
C PRO A 88 13.60 6.05 -13.83
N GLN A 89 13.91 5.38 -14.94
CA GLN A 89 14.61 5.93 -16.09
C GLN A 89 13.63 6.52 -17.13
N GLY A 90 12.31 6.40 -16.92
CA GLY A 90 11.27 6.91 -17.80
C GLY A 90 10.90 5.96 -18.95
N GLN A 91 11.40 4.73 -18.95
CA GLN A 91 11.02 3.72 -19.95
C GLN A 91 9.74 2.99 -19.51
N ALA A 92 8.77 2.86 -20.42
CA ALA A 92 7.59 2.05 -20.17
C ALA A 92 7.95 0.55 -20.15
N ILE A 93 7.73 -0.12 -19.02
CA ILE A 93 8.10 -1.55 -18.84
C ILE A 93 6.88 -2.48 -18.73
N GLY A 94 5.67 -1.91 -18.65
CA GLY A 94 4.44 -2.67 -18.58
C GLY A 94 3.21 -1.80 -18.38
N ARG A 95 2.09 -2.47 -18.07
CA ARG A 95 0.79 -1.83 -17.89
C ARG A 95 0.04 -2.41 -16.71
N PHE A 96 -0.88 -1.62 -16.17
CA PHE A 96 -1.89 -2.10 -15.25
C PHE A 96 -3.29 -1.67 -15.67
N SER A 97 -4.28 -2.47 -15.28
CA SER A 97 -5.70 -2.12 -15.36
C SER A 97 -6.32 -2.10 -13.97
N LEU A 98 -7.38 -1.32 -13.79
CA LEU A 98 -8.06 -1.15 -12.52
C LEU A 98 -9.51 -1.62 -12.62
N GLU A 99 -9.92 -2.39 -11.61
CA GLU A 99 -11.32 -2.76 -11.37
C GLU A 99 -11.72 -2.17 -10.02
N ILE A 100 -12.58 -1.16 -10.03
CA ILE A 100 -13.04 -0.46 -8.83
C ILE A 100 -14.50 -0.80 -8.56
N SER A 101 -14.80 -1.20 -7.33
CA SER A 101 -16.17 -1.40 -6.86
C SER A 101 -16.39 -0.72 -5.52
N GLY A 102 -17.48 0.04 -5.43
CA GLY A 102 -17.93 0.65 -4.18
C GLY A 102 -19.13 -0.10 -3.62
N GLN A 103 -19.12 -0.35 -2.32
CA GLN A 103 -20.29 -0.81 -1.57
C GLN A 103 -20.92 0.40 -0.87
N LYS A 104 -22.17 0.66 -1.22
CA LYS A 104 -22.98 1.70 -0.61
C LYS A 104 -23.78 1.12 0.55
N GLN A 105 -23.82 1.84 1.66
CA GLN A 105 -24.70 1.59 2.78
C GLN A 105 -25.33 2.93 3.17
N CYS A 106 -26.67 2.97 3.26
CA CYS A 106 -27.41 4.22 3.52
C CYS A 106 -27.05 5.34 2.52
N ASP A 107 -26.95 5.00 1.22
CA ASP A 107 -26.55 5.90 0.12
C ASP A 107 -25.16 6.54 0.23
N VAL A 108 -24.38 6.17 1.23
CA VAL A 108 -22.98 6.59 1.41
C VAL A 108 -22.04 5.45 1.02
N ILE A 109 -20.95 5.76 0.32
CA ILE A 109 -19.91 4.79 0.01
C ILE A 109 -19.12 4.50 1.30
N ASN A 110 -19.41 3.35 1.92
CA ASN A 110 -18.76 2.94 3.17
C ASN A 110 -17.46 2.16 2.88
N LYS A 111 -17.43 1.41 1.77
CA LYS A 111 -16.30 0.56 1.42
C LYS A 111 -16.00 0.62 -0.07
N ILE A 112 -14.73 0.68 -0.41
CA ILE A 112 -14.20 0.69 -1.77
C ILE A 112 -13.22 -0.46 -1.91
N VAL A 113 -13.40 -1.29 -2.93
CA VAL A 113 -12.50 -2.37 -3.29
C VAL A 113 -11.83 -2.02 -4.60
N ILE A 114 -10.50 -1.97 -4.58
CA ILE A 114 -9.67 -1.71 -5.74
C ILE A 114 -8.94 -3.00 -6.06
N THR A 115 -9.14 -3.54 -7.26
CA THR A 115 -8.35 -4.64 -7.78
C THR A 115 -7.51 -4.12 -8.95
N SER A 116 -6.20 -4.04 -8.76
CA SER A 116 -5.27 -3.71 -9.84
C SER A 116 -4.68 -4.98 -10.43
N THR A 117 -4.66 -5.08 -11.75
CA THR A 117 -4.01 -6.17 -12.49
C THR A 117 -2.83 -5.61 -13.26
N GLY A 118 -1.61 -6.07 -12.99
CA GLY A 118 -0.37 -5.60 -13.63
C GLY A 118 0.32 -6.69 -14.45
N TRP A 119 1.01 -6.29 -15.51
CA TRP A 119 1.85 -7.16 -16.35
C TRP A 119 2.98 -6.37 -17.04
N THR A 120 4.05 -7.07 -17.41
CA THR A 120 5.18 -6.52 -18.17
C THR A 120 5.00 -6.69 -19.67
N TYR A 121 5.65 -5.86 -20.49
CA TYR A 121 5.63 -6.02 -21.96
C TYR A 121 6.32 -7.31 -22.44
N ASP A 122 7.36 -7.75 -21.74
CA ASP A 122 8.10 -8.98 -22.08
C ASP A 122 7.24 -10.25 -21.94
N PHE A 123 6.28 -10.25 -21.00
CA PHE A 123 5.43 -11.38 -20.67
C PHE A 123 3.98 -10.92 -20.39
N PRO A 124 3.22 -10.53 -21.42
CA PRO A 124 1.88 -9.95 -21.24
C PRO A 124 0.85 -10.98 -20.76
N SER A 125 1.11 -12.28 -20.97
CA SER A 125 0.28 -13.37 -20.45
C SER A 125 0.48 -13.60 -18.94
N LEU A 126 1.58 -13.10 -18.37
CA LEU A 126 1.91 -13.25 -16.97
C LEU A 126 1.38 -12.05 -16.17
N LYS A 127 0.14 -12.18 -15.67
CA LYS A 127 -0.54 -11.13 -14.93
C LYS A 127 -0.49 -11.38 -13.42
N ARG A 128 -0.37 -10.32 -12.63
CA ARG A 128 -0.53 -10.34 -11.17
C ARG A 128 -1.66 -9.41 -10.76
N LYS A 129 -2.43 -9.80 -9.74
CA LYS A 129 -3.52 -9.00 -9.20
C LYS A 129 -3.24 -8.65 -7.76
N VAL A 130 -3.46 -7.39 -7.41
CA VAL A 130 -3.45 -6.87 -6.04
C VAL A 130 -4.83 -6.33 -5.74
N ARG A 131 -5.43 -6.80 -4.64
CA ARG A 131 -6.75 -6.35 -4.19
C ARG A 131 -6.60 -5.67 -2.84
N VAL A 132 -7.06 -4.43 -2.74
CA VAL A 132 -7.10 -3.65 -1.50
C VAL A 132 -8.51 -3.19 -1.21
N GLN A 133 -8.86 -3.14 0.08
CA GLN A 133 -10.15 -2.66 0.56
C GLN A 133 -9.91 -1.44 1.44
N TYR A 134 -10.53 -0.32 1.07
CA TYR A 134 -10.59 0.89 1.87
C TYR A 134 -11.99 1.02 2.44
N ALA A 135 -12.11 1.09 3.75
CA ALA A 135 -13.38 1.30 4.43
C ALA A 135 -13.30 2.54 5.31
N GLN A 136 -14.43 3.22 5.49
CA GLN A 136 -14.51 4.28 6.47
C GLN A 136 -14.32 3.69 7.89
N PRO A 137 -13.63 4.41 8.78
CA PRO A 137 -13.48 3.97 10.17
C PRO A 137 -14.84 3.80 10.83
N SER A 138 -14.97 2.75 11.64
CA SER A 138 -16.19 2.46 12.38
C SER A 138 -16.38 3.43 13.54
N ILE A 139 -17.63 3.72 13.89
CA ILE A 139 -18.01 4.44 15.11
C ILE A 139 -17.41 3.77 16.36
N ALA A 140 -17.22 2.44 16.32
CA ALA A 140 -16.60 1.68 17.41
C ALA A 140 -15.11 2.02 17.66
N GLU A 141 -14.45 2.77 16.76
CA GLU A 141 -13.08 3.25 16.98
C GLU A 141 -13.02 4.48 17.90
N PHE A 142 -14.15 5.14 18.13
CA PHE A 142 -14.23 6.31 18.99
C PHE A 142 -14.56 5.92 20.42
N SER A 143 -13.82 6.51 21.37
CA SER A 143 -14.11 6.40 22.80
C SER A 143 -15.32 7.25 23.18
N THR A 144 -15.53 8.36 22.47
CA THR A 144 -16.65 9.27 22.71
C THR A 144 -17.04 10.01 21.43
N ILE A 145 -18.35 10.01 21.15
CA ILE A 145 -18.96 10.81 20.09
C ILE A 145 -20.13 11.58 20.69
N THR A 146 -20.07 12.91 20.62
CA THR A 146 -21.12 13.78 21.17
C THR A 146 -21.53 14.87 20.17
N ASN A 147 -22.67 15.51 20.43
CA ASN A 147 -23.25 16.55 19.56
C ASN A 147 -23.63 17.81 20.35
N SER A 148 -22.85 18.14 21.38
CA SER A 148 -23.11 19.24 22.32
C SER A 148 -21.81 19.91 22.71
N ASP A 149 -21.83 21.12 23.23
CA ASP A 149 -20.61 21.73 23.76
C ASP A 149 -20.18 20.99 25.05
N VAL A 150 -18.91 20.61 25.17
CA VAL A 150 -18.40 19.76 26.25
C VAL A 150 -17.17 20.39 26.90
N TRP A 151 -17.06 20.24 28.22
CA TRP A 151 -15.84 20.52 28.98
C TRP A 151 -15.28 19.24 29.57
N VAL A 152 -14.07 18.90 29.15
CA VAL A 152 -13.24 17.83 29.70
C VAL A 152 -12.33 18.47 30.74
N GLY A 153 -12.61 18.18 32.01
CA GLY A 153 -11.86 18.70 33.15
C GLY A 153 -10.43 18.17 33.23
N SER A 154 -9.60 18.81 34.05
CA SER A 154 -8.19 18.44 34.26
C SER A 154 -7.99 17.07 34.93
N ASP A 155 -9.04 16.52 35.53
CA ASP A 155 -9.09 15.21 36.17
C ASP A 155 -9.49 14.07 35.22
N VAL A 156 -9.74 14.38 33.94
CA VAL A 156 -10.20 13.41 32.94
C VAL A 156 -9.06 13.02 32.00
N GLU A 157 -8.88 11.71 31.83
CA GLU A 157 -8.00 11.12 30.82
C GLU A 157 -8.85 10.46 29.72
N VAL A 158 -8.79 10.98 28.50
CA VAL A 158 -9.50 10.45 27.34
C VAL A 158 -8.61 9.46 26.60
N LYS A 159 -8.99 8.17 26.63
CA LYS A 159 -8.32 7.09 25.91
C LYS A 159 -9.05 6.72 24.64
N GLY A 160 -8.45 6.97 23.48
CA GLY A 160 -9.02 6.70 22.17
C GLY A 160 -9.61 7.93 21.49
N ARG A 161 -10.08 7.74 20.25
CA ARG A 161 -10.50 8.86 19.38
C ARG A 161 -11.74 9.55 19.96
N TYR A 162 -11.72 10.88 19.95
CA TYR A 162 -12.82 11.70 20.45
C TYR A 162 -13.37 12.58 19.33
N HIS A 163 -14.68 12.60 19.15
CA HIS A 163 -15.34 13.49 18.21
C HIS A 163 -16.52 14.23 18.84
N ASN A 164 -16.62 15.53 18.57
CA ASN A 164 -17.77 16.33 18.94
C ASN A 164 -18.21 17.25 17.80
N ASN A 165 -19.52 17.32 17.56
CA ASN A 165 -20.07 18.31 16.62
C ASN A 165 -20.22 19.71 17.25
N GLY A 166 -20.08 19.82 18.57
CA GLY A 166 -20.00 21.07 19.31
C GLY A 166 -18.55 21.53 19.54
N GLY A 167 -18.41 22.51 20.43
CA GLY A 167 -17.14 22.97 20.94
C GLY A 167 -16.60 22.11 22.07
N ILE A 168 -15.28 22.03 22.18
CA ILE A 168 -14.59 21.27 23.22
C ILE A 168 -13.71 22.21 24.02
N ARG A 169 -13.96 22.31 25.33
CA ARG A 169 -12.98 22.79 26.30
C ARG A 169 -12.21 21.60 26.85
N MET A 170 -10.91 21.51 26.60
CA MET A 170 -10.05 20.38 26.97
C MET A 170 -8.96 20.81 27.94
N ASP A 171 -9.18 20.58 29.22
CA ASP A 171 -8.21 20.85 30.28
C ASP A 171 -7.50 19.58 30.78
N GLY A 172 -8.01 18.39 30.43
CA GLY A 172 -7.44 17.10 30.81
C GLY A 172 -6.42 16.53 29.81
N GLU A 173 -6.20 15.23 29.89
CA GLU A 173 -5.26 14.49 29.04
C GLU A 173 -5.99 13.73 27.92
N ASN A 174 -5.35 13.64 26.74
CA ASN A 174 -5.82 12.78 25.65
C ASN A 174 -4.64 12.05 25.00
N ASP A 175 -4.80 10.75 24.78
CA ASP A 175 -3.79 9.88 24.17
C ASP A 175 -3.93 9.73 22.65
N SER A 176 -5.04 10.24 22.10
CA SER A 176 -5.43 10.07 20.70
C SER A 176 -6.00 11.36 20.09
N LEU A 177 -6.34 11.28 18.81
CA LEU A 177 -6.87 12.41 18.05
C LEU A 177 -8.25 12.81 18.58
N MET A 178 -8.36 14.10 18.91
CA MET A 178 -9.60 14.75 19.29
C MET A 178 -10.02 15.75 18.22
N THR A 179 -11.29 15.64 17.80
CA THR A 179 -11.82 16.41 16.68
C THR A 179 -13.09 17.17 17.04
N SER A 180 -13.19 18.40 16.55
CA SER A 180 -14.44 19.19 16.58
C SER A 180 -14.91 19.46 15.16
N ALA A 181 -16.23 19.42 14.92
CA ALA A 181 -16.81 19.82 13.64
C ALA A 181 -16.88 21.35 13.46
N LYS A 182 -16.69 22.12 14.54
CA LYS A 182 -16.75 23.59 14.51
C LYS A 182 -15.34 24.18 14.45
N ALA A 183 -15.14 25.18 13.59
CA ALA A 183 -13.91 25.99 13.60
C ALA A 183 -13.82 26.87 14.86
N SER A 184 -14.97 27.41 15.28
CA SER A 184 -15.12 28.20 16.51
C SER A 184 -16.51 28.02 17.11
N TRP A 185 -16.62 28.26 18.41
CA TRP A 185 -17.88 28.15 19.16
C TRP A 185 -17.97 29.19 20.27
N THR A 186 -19.20 29.45 20.70
CA THR A 186 -19.48 30.40 21.78
C THR A 186 -19.32 29.72 23.13
N CYS A 187 -18.23 30.03 23.82
CA CYS A 187 -18.01 29.55 25.17
C CYS A 187 -18.73 30.44 26.19
N THR A 188 -19.61 29.84 26.98
CA THR A 188 -20.37 30.49 28.05
C THR A 188 -19.68 30.32 29.41
N SER A 189 -20.18 31.00 30.44
CA SER A 189 -19.68 30.88 31.82
C SER A 189 -19.83 29.46 32.40
N SER A 190 -20.78 28.65 31.90
CA SER A 190 -20.94 27.23 32.30
C SER A 190 -19.74 26.37 31.92
N PHE A 191 -18.95 26.82 30.93
CA PHE A 191 -17.69 26.19 30.53
C PHE A 191 -16.49 27.00 31.03
N GLY A 192 -16.67 27.82 32.07
CA GLY A 192 -15.62 28.60 32.73
C GLY A 192 -15.00 29.73 31.90
N CYS A 193 -15.69 30.22 30.86
CA CYS A 193 -15.23 31.34 30.02
C CYS A 193 -15.72 32.70 30.53
N THR A 194 -15.53 32.99 31.82
CA THR A 194 -15.97 34.26 32.43
C THR A 194 -15.07 35.43 32.00
N THR A 195 -13.78 35.17 31.86
CA THR A 195 -12.79 36.09 31.30
C THR A 195 -12.34 35.49 29.98
N CYS A 196 -12.73 36.06 28.84
CA CYS A 196 -12.30 35.57 27.52
C CYS A 196 -10.77 35.68 27.40
N GLN A 197 -10.07 34.60 27.76
CA GLN A 197 -8.62 34.50 27.72
C GLN A 197 -8.19 33.85 26.41
N SER A 198 -6.99 34.20 25.94
CA SER A 198 -6.39 33.57 24.75
C SER A 198 -6.41 32.04 24.89
N PRO A 199 -6.80 31.26 23.86
CA PRO A 199 -7.03 31.65 22.47
C PRO A 199 -8.44 32.16 22.14
N CYS A 200 -9.31 32.36 23.13
CA CYS A 200 -10.66 32.88 22.90
C CYS A 200 -10.65 34.39 22.68
N GLN A 201 -11.48 34.85 21.74
CA GLN A 201 -11.69 36.26 21.42
C GLN A 201 -13.04 36.73 21.95
N LYS A 202 -13.10 37.98 22.42
CA LYS A 202 -14.35 38.57 22.90
C LYS A 202 -15.14 39.13 21.72
N GLU A 203 -16.35 38.64 21.51
CA GLU A 203 -17.30 39.11 20.51
C GLU A 203 -18.55 39.66 21.24
N GLY A 204 -18.53 40.95 21.56
CA GLY A 204 -19.56 41.59 22.39
C GLY A 204 -19.52 41.14 23.85
N SER A 205 -20.61 40.56 24.34
CA SER A 205 -20.71 39.96 25.68
C SER A 205 -20.32 38.47 25.72
N LEU A 206 -19.97 37.88 24.58
CA LEU A 206 -19.71 36.45 24.42
C LEU A 206 -18.22 36.19 24.15
N CYS A 207 -17.73 35.03 24.60
CA CYS A 207 -16.38 34.55 24.26
C CYS A 207 -16.48 33.56 23.11
N LYS A 208 -15.78 33.83 22.01
CA LYS A 208 -15.66 32.92 20.87
C LYS A 208 -14.32 32.23 20.91
N CYS A 209 -14.34 30.92 21.07
CA CYS A 209 -13.16 30.10 21.20
C CYS A 209 -12.98 29.22 19.96
N PRO A 210 -11.76 28.74 19.67
CA PRO A 210 -11.54 27.71 18.66
C PRO A 210 -12.36 26.44 18.96
N GLY A 211 -12.59 25.61 17.94
CA GLY A 211 -13.33 24.35 18.06
C GLY A 211 -12.88 23.47 19.21
N ILE A 212 -11.57 23.47 19.48
CA ILE A 212 -10.94 22.85 20.64
C ILE A 212 -10.00 23.86 21.28
N PHE A 213 -10.13 24.09 22.59
CA PHE A 213 -9.20 24.91 23.37
C PHE A 213 -9.14 24.43 24.82
N GLY A 214 -8.11 24.77 25.57
CA GLY A 214 -8.02 24.51 27.01
C GLY A 214 -6.58 24.35 27.45
N ALA A 215 -6.39 23.90 28.69
CA ALA A 215 -5.07 23.70 29.30
C ALA A 215 -4.43 22.33 28.99
N GLY A 216 -5.13 21.42 28.31
CA GLY A 216 -4.64 20.08 28.04
C GLY A 216 -3.45 20.03 27.08
N GLU A 217 -2.53 19.08 27.31
CA GLU A 217 -1.29 18.94 26.53
C GLU A 217 -1.51 18.49 25.07
N GLY A 218 -2.72 18.06 24.72
CA GLY A 218 -3.03 17.53 23.39
C GLY A 218 -2.82 18.54 22.26
N GLN A 219 -2.88 19.84 22.55
CA GLN A 219 -2.59 20.88 21.56
C GLN A 219 -1.14 20.83 21.10
N GLU A 220 -0.20 20.75 22.06
CA GLU A 220 1.24 20.73 21.79
C GLU A 220 1.65 19.45 21.07
N LYS A 221 0.94 18.35 21.35
CA LYS A 221 1.12 17.05 20.69
C LYS A 221 0.48 16.98 19.29
N GLY A 222 -0.20 18.04 18.84
CA GLY A 222 -0.90 18.05 17.54
C GLY A 222 -2.09 17.09 17.48
N LEU A 223 -2.64 16.72 18.64
CA LEU A 223 -3.76 15.78 18.76
C LEU A 223 -5.13 16.47 18.66
N TRP A 224 -5.17 17.79 18.54
CA TRP A 224 -6.41 18.55 18.37
C TRP A 224 -6.56 18.97 16.91
N LYS A 225 -7.68 18.58 16.29
CA LYS A 225 -7.97 18.90 14.89
C LYS A 225 -9.39 19.43 14.72
N PHE A 226 -9.49 20.61 14.14
CA PHE A 226 -10.76 21.27 13.82
C PHE A 226 -10.60 22.10 12.54
N PRO A 227 -11.71 22.46 11.85
CA PRO A 227 -11.69 23.27 10.64
C PRO A 227 -11.12 24.68 10.84
#